data_AF-A0A8C5AM31-F1
#
_entry.id   AF-A0A8C5AM31-F1
#
_cell.length_a   1.000
_cell.length_b   1.000
_cell.length_c   1.000
_cell.angle_alpha   90.00
_cell.angle_beta   90.00
_cell.angle_gamma   90.00
#
_symmetry.space_group_name_H-M   'P 1'
#
loop_
_entity.id
_entity.type
_entity.pdbx_description
1 polymer ?
#
loop_
_entity_poly.entity_id
_entity_poly.type
_entity_poly.pdbx_seq_one_letter_code
_entity_poly.pdbx_strand_id
1 'polypeptide(L)'
;MQKGLWLIHDQKLIFSTGVNCEQLTQPESLTVRPGQPLTIRCQVTYSVSSYLTAWIRQPDGKGLEWIGWIYTADKKVKDSLSSKFSLSLDEASKTVTLQGQNMQPGDSAVYYCARESQCYKLL
;
A
#
# COMPACT_ATOMS: atom_id res chain seq x y z
N MET A 1 16.78 33.41 8.41
CA MET A 1 16.05 34.70 8.26
C MET A 1 15.29 34.68 6.95
N GLN A 2 14.02 35.10 6.93
CA GLN A 2 13.20 35.16 5.72
C GLN A 2 13.53 36.40 4.87
N LYS A 3 13.43 36.29 3.53
CA LYS A 3 12.55 37.09 2.63
C LYS A 3 12.79 36.72 1.16
N GLY A 4 11.73 36.70 0.33
CA GLY A 4 11.83 36.69 -1.14
C GLY A 4 12.12 38.11 -1.69
N LEU A 5 11.96 38.49 -2.96
CA LEU A 5 11.14 38.10 -4.14
C LEU A 5 11.87 38.73 -5.39
N TRP A 6 11.66 38.43 -6.68
CA TRP A 6 10.84 37.47 -7.45
C TRP A 6 11.33 37.43 -8.94
N LEU A 7 10.75 36.56 -9.79
CA LEU A 7 10.75 36.52 -11.27
C LEU A 7 12.09 36.36 -12.06
N ILE A 8 12.19 35.27 -12.82
CA ILE A 8 12.96 35.19 -14.07
C ILE A 8 12.00 34.71 -15.18
N HIS A 9 11.87 35.50 -16.24
CA HIS A 9 11.27 35.06 -17.50
C HIS A 9 12.36 34.36 -18.32
N ASP A 10 12.23 33.05 -18.56
CA ASP A 10 12.84 32.46 -19.75
C ASP A 10 12.07 31.20 -20.20
N GLN A 11 11.80 31.11 -21.50
CA GLN A 11 10.97 30.04 -22.08
C GLN A 11 11.80 28.78 -22.32
N LYS A 12 12.00 27.97 -21.27
CA LYS A 12 12.45 26.59 -21.46
C LYS A 12 11.24 25.66 -21.53
N LEU A 13 10.84 25.30 -22.75
CA LEU A 13 9.88 24.23 -23.01
C LEU A 13 10.41 22.91 -22.44
N ILE A 14 10.00 22.58 -21.22
CA ILE A 14 10.24 21.26 -20.63
C ILE A 14 9.26 20.29 -21.30
N PHE A 15 9.70 19.65 -22.39
CA PHE A 15 9.05 18.46 -22.92
C PHE A 15 9.28 17.30 -21.95
N SER A 16 8.52 17.31 -20.84
CA SER A 16 8.39 16.15 -19.99
C SER A 16 7.61 15.09 -20.76
N THR A 17 8.30 14.07 -21.26
CA THR A 17 7.67 12.79 -21.60
C THR A 17 7.15 12.21 -20.29
N GLY A 18 5.90 12.56 -19.94
CA GLY A 18 5.37 12.43 -18.59
C GLY A 18 5.37 11.00 -18.06
N VAL A 19 6.37 10.66 -17.25
CA VAL A 19 6.35 9.45 -16.43
C VAL A 19 5.36 9.69 -15.30
N ASN A 20 4.16 9.14 -15.41
CA ASN A 20 3.19 9.13 -14.32
C ASN A 20 3.65 8.12 -13.25
N CYS A 21 4.39 8.61 -12.26
CA CYS A 21 4.73 7.85 -11.06
C CYS A 21 3.49 7.69 -10.17
N GLU A 22 3.26 6.48 -9.70
CA GLU A 22 2.13 6.13 -8.83
C GLU A 22 2.67 5.75 -7.46
N GLN A 23 2.26 6.48 -6.43
CA GLN A 23 2.81 6.39 -5.08
C GLN A 23 1.89 5.57 -4.18
N LEU A 24 2.48 4.66 -3.41
CA LEU A 24 1.84 3.89 -2.36
C LEU A 24 2.53 4.25 -1.03
N THR A 25 1.81 4.92 -0.14
CA THR A 25 2.38 5.50 1.09
C THR A 25 1.85 4.76 2.31
N GLN A 26 2.75 4.19 3.11
CA GLN A 26 2.45 3.50 4.37
C GLN A 26 3.45 3.90 5.46
N PRO A 27 3.17 3.68 6.76
CA PRO A 27 4.12 3.94 7.83
C PRO A 27 5.44 3.16 7.66
N GLU A 28 6.57 3.79 7.99
CA GLU A 28 7.89 3.15 7.91
C GLU A 28 8.05 1.97 8.87
N SER A 29 7.50 2.09 10.07
CA SER A 29 7.47 1.03 11.08
C SER A 29 6.28 1.19 12.03
N LEU A 30 5.85 0.07 12.62
CA LEU A 30 4.80 0.02 13.64
C LEU A 30 5.21 -1.00 14.71
N THR A 31 5.17 -0.61 15.98
CA THR A 31 5.38 -1.52 17.11
C THR A 31 4.06 -1.80 17.80
N VAL A 32 3.67 -3.08 17.87
CA VAL A 32 2.46 -3.53 18.55
C VAL A 32 2.82 -4.49 19.69
N ARG A 33 2.07 -4.44 20.80
CA ARG A 33 2.25 -5.38 21.92
C ARG A 33 1.56 -6.72 21.57
N PRO A 34 2.05 -7.86 22.10
CA PRO A 34 1.35 -9.13 21.96
C PRO A 34 -0.12 -9.05 22.40
N GLY A 35 -1.01 -9.71 21.67
CA GLY A 35 -2.46 -9.67 21.87
C GLY A 35 -3.18 -8.44 21.29
N GLN A 36 -2.48 -7.35 20.97
CA GLN A 36 -3.10 -6.14 20.40
C GLN A 36 -3.41 -6.29 18.90
N PRO A 37 -4.37 -5.53 18.36
CA PRO A 37 -4.58 -5.44 16.92
C PRO A 37 -3.47 -4.61 16.24
N LEU A 38 -3.21 -4.93 14.97
CA LEU A 38 -2.41 -4.14 14.04
C LEU A 38 -3.35 -3.43 13.06
N THR A 39 -3.02 -2.20 12.67
CA THR A 39 -3.67 -1.50 11.57
C THR A 39 -2.61 -0.80 10.74
N ILE A 40 -2.40 -1.25 9.51
CA ILE A 40 -1.53 -0.58 8.53
C ILE A 40 -2.40 0.08 7.47
N ARG A 41 -2.22 1.38 7.25
CA ARG A 41 -2.88 2.13 6.18
C ARG A 41 -1.90 2.34 5.02
N CYS A 42 -2.38 2.11 3.81
CA CYS A 42 -1.70 2.40 2.56
C CYS A 42 -2.54 3.40 1.76
N GLN A 43 -2.07 4.64 1.64
CA GLN A 43 -2.71 5.65 0.80
C GLN A 43 -2.09 5.63 -0.60
N VAL A 44 -2.94 5.65 -1.63
CA VAL A 44 -2.50 5.52 -3.02
C VAL A 44 -2.90 6.72 -3.89
N THR A 45 -2.10 7.04 -4.90
CA THR A 45 -2.42 8.12 -5.86
C THR A 45 -3.39 7.69 -6.95
N TYR A 46 -3.34 6.42 -7.38
CA TYR A 46 -4.17 5.87 -8.45
C TYR A 46 -5.66 5.82 -8.09
N SER A 47 -6.51 5.57 -9.08
CA SER A 47 -7.92 5.24 -8.80
C SER A 47 -8.03 3.81 -8.27
N VAL A 48 -8.45 3.67 -7.02
CA VAL A 48 -8.72 2.38 -6.36
C VAL A 48 -9.84 1.58 -7.02
N SER A 49 -10.65 2.23 -7.88
CA SER A 49 -11.65 1.59 -8.74
C SER A 49 -11.10 1.08 -10.08
N SER A 50 -9.80 1.25 -10.35
CA SER A 50 -9.15 0.82 -11.60
C SER A 50 -8.06 -0.24 -11.40
N TYR A 51 -7.58 -0.45 -10.17
CA TYR A 51 -6.55 -1.44 -9.86
C TYR A 51 -6.81 -2.09 -8.50
N LEU A 52 -6.66 -3.42 -8.43
CA LEU A 52 -6.62 -4.10 -7.14
C LEU A 52 -5.36 -3.71 -6.36
N THR A 53 -5.49 -3.72 -5.04
CA THR A 53 -4.38 -3.45 -4.11
C THR A 53 -4.22 -4.65 -3.18
N ALA A 54 -3.01 -5.20 -3.17
CA ALA A 54 -2.64 -6.38 -2.40
C ALA A 54 -1.84 -6.00 -1.15
N TRP A 55 -1.96 -6.83 -0.12
CA TRP A 55 -1.06 -6.87 1.03
C TRP A 55 -0.24 -8.16 0.99
N ILE A 56 1.07 -7.99 1.18
CA ILE A 56 2.07 -9.06 1.20
C ILE A 56 2.89 -8.86 2.48
N ARG A 57 3.29 -9.95 3.15
CA ARG A 57 4.25 -9.89 4.27
C ARG A 57 5.50 -10.71 3.97
N GLN A 58 6.61 -10.32 4.57
CA GLN A 58 7.87 -11.06 4.58
C GLN A 58 8.31 -11.24 6.04
N PRO A 59 7.98 -12.37 6.67
CA PRO A 59 8.55 -12.73 7.96
C PRO A 59 10.07 -12.89 7.84
N ASP A 60 10.79 -12.64 8.93
CA ASP A 60 12.25 -12.77 8.93
C ASP A 60 12.70 -14.20 8.54
N GLY A 61 13.78 -14.28 7.76
CA GLY A 61 14.29 -15.52 7.17
C GLY A 61 13.34 -16.25 6.20
N LYS A 62 12.21 -15.66 5.77
CA LYS A 62 11.22 -16.30 4.88
C LYS A 62 10.99 -15.53 3.58
N GLY A 63 10.41 -16.23 2.60
CA GLY A 63 9.94 -15.63 1.36
C GLY A 63 8.67 -14.78 1.55
N LEU A 64 8.29 -14.07 0.50
CA LEU A 64 7.06 -13.28 0.45
C LEU A 64 5.81 -14.16 0.59
N GLU A 65 4.94 -13.83 1.53
CA GLU A 65 3.63 -14.44 1.71
C GLU A 65 2.54 -13.42 1.36
N TRP A 66 1.78 -13.70 0.30
CA TRP A 66 0.59 -12.93 -0.03
C TRP A 66 -0.51 -13.13 1.03
N ILE A 67 -1.03 -12.02 1.58
CA ILE A 67 -2.10 -12.02 2.58
C ILE A 67 -3.46 -11.95 1.90
N GLY A 68 -3.63 -10.99 0.99
CA GLY A 68 -4.92 -10.67 0.43
C GLY A 68 -4.86 -9.56 -0.63
N TRP A 69 -5.96 -9.34 -1.33
CA TRP A 69 -6.19 -8.17 -2.17
C TRP A 69 -7.60 -7.63 -2.00
N ILE A 70 -7.80 -6.36 -2.31
CA ILE A 70 -9.10 -5.68 -2.35
C ILE A 70 -9.21 -4.82 -3.62
N TYR A 71 -10.41 -4.80 -4.21
CA TYR A 71 -10.75 -4.06 -5.42
C TYR A 71 -12.22 -3.68 -5.42
N THR A 72 -12.53 -2.39 -5.35
CA THR A 72 -13.92 -1.89 -5.22
C THR A 72 -14.67 -2.61 -4.09
N ALA A 73 -15.72 -3.37 -4.41
CA ALA A 73 -16.52 -4.13 -3.44
C ALA A 73 -16.03 -5.56 -3.17
N ASP A 74 -15.05 -6.09 -3.93
CA ASP A 74 -14.56 -7.47 -3.79
C ASP A 74 -13.18 -7.53 -3.10
N LYS A 75 -12.93 -8.62 -2.37
CA LYS A 75 -11.65 -8.88 -1.72
C LYS A 75 -11.44 -10.38 -1.48
N LYS A 76 -10.18 -10.80 -1.58
CA LYS A 76 -9.75 -12.14 -1.20
C LYS A 76 -8.69 -12.08 -0.11
N VAL A 77 -8.79 -12.94 0.90
CA VAL A 77 -7.75 -13.22 1.88
C VAL A 77 -7.30 -14.67 1.67
N LYS A 78 -6.01 -14.97 1.89
CA LYS A 78 -5.49 -16.33 1.91
C LYS A 78 -6.17 -17.10 3.05
N ASP A 79 -6.75 -18.27 2.76
CA ASP A 79 -7.57 -19.02 3.72
C ASP A 79 -6.85 -19.28 5.05
N SER A 80 -5.57 -19.67 4.99
CA SER A 80 -4.71 -19.91 6.17
C SER A 80 -4.40 -18.67 7.02
N LEU A 81 -4.78 -17.48 6.54
CA LEU A 81 -4.58 -16.18 7.18
C LEU A 81 -5.91 -15.45 7.46
N SER A 82 -7.04 -16.00 7.02
CA SER A 82 -8.37 -15.38 7.09
C SER A 82 -8.87 -15.12 8.53
N SER A 83 -8.46 -15.95 9.49
CA SER A 83 -8.74 -15.75 10.92
C SER A 83 -7.86 -14.67 11.57
N LYS A 84 -6.79 -14.24 10.89
CA LYS A 84 -5.76 -13.35 11.42
C LYS A 84 -5.82 -11.95 10.82
N PHE A 85 -6.04 -11.86 9.51
CA PHE A 85 -5.99 -10.61 8.75
C PHE A 85 -7.29 -10.34 8.00
N SER A 86 -7.66 -9.07 7.95
CA SER A 86 -8.74 -8.56 7.09
C SER A 86 -8.27 -7.32 6.34
N LEU A 87 -8.98 -7.03 5.23
CA LEU A 87 -8.75 -5.85 4.40
C LEU A 87 -10.00 -4.97 4.37
N SER A 88 -9.79 -3.66 4.31
CA SER A 88 -10.83 -2.65 4.00
C SER A 88 -10.29 -1.58 3.06
N LEU A 89 -11.18 -1.01 2.25
CA LEU A 89 -10.90 0.09 1.33
C LEU A 89 -11.77 1.28 1.71
N ASP A 90 -11.16 2.46 1.80
CA ASP A 90 -11.84 3.75 1.80
C ASP A 90 -11.55 4.42 0.45
N GLU A 91 -12.58 4.51 -0.39
CA GLU A 91 -12.48 5.07 -1.74
C GLU A 91 -12.30 6.60 -1.73
N ALA A 92 -12.86 7.30 -0.73
CA ALA A 92 -12.80 8.75 -0.65
C ALA A 92 -11.40 9.25 -0.29
N SER A 93 -10.71 8.57 0.63
CA SER A 93 -9.31 8.88 0.98
C SER A 93 -8.27 8.12 0.16
N LYS A 94 -8.70 7.23 -0.74
CA LYS A 94 -7.86 6.26 -1.47
C LYS A 94 -6.96 5.44 -0.53
N THR A 95 -7.52 4.97 0.57
CA THR A 95 -6.77 4.25 1.61
C THR A 95 -7.16 2.78 1.68
N VAL A 96 -6.20 1.91 1.38
CA VAL A 96 -6.32 0.46 1.56
C VAL A 96 -5.68 0.09 2.90
N THR A 97 -6.45 -0.55 3.77
CA THR A 97 -6.04 -0.86 5.15
C THR A 97 -5.94 -2.37 5.35
N LEU A 98 -4.87 -2.81 6.01
CA LEU A 98 -4.70 -4.14 6.57
C LEU A 98 -4.96 -4.08 8.07
N GLN A 99 -5.91 -4.88 8.54
CA GLN A 99 -6.11 -5.12 9.97
C GLN A 99 -5.59 -6.51 10.34
N GLY A 100 -4.78 -6.60 11.40
CA GLY A 100 -4.32 -7.85 11.99
C GLY A 100 -4.89 -8.02 13.40
N GLN A 101 -5.35 -9.21 13.76
CA GLN A 101 -5.97 -9.49 15.06
C GLN A 101 -5.04 -10.31 15.97
N ASN A 102 -5.09 -10.07 17.28
CA ASN A 102 -4.37 -10.83 18.30
C ASN A 102 -2.89 -11.05 17.90
N MET A 103 -2.15 -9.97 17.62
CA MET A 103 -0.80 -10.05 17.05
C MET A 103 0.17 -10.74 18.02
N GLN A 104 1.05 -11.59 17.51
CA GLN A 104 2.04 -12.33 18.30
C GLN A 104 3.45 -12.06 17.76
N PRO A 105 4.53 -12.33 18.53
CA PRO A 105 5.90 -12.15 18.05
C PRO A 105 6.22 -12.90 16.74
N GLY A 106 5.59 -14.05 16.51
CA GLY A 106 5.72 -14.81 15.26
C GLY A 106 5.04 -14.21 14.03
N ASP A 107 4.27 -13.13 14.19
CA ASP A 107 3.68 -12.36 13.08
C ASP A 107 4.59 -11.21 12.61
N SER A 108 5.70 -10.93 13.32
CA SER A 108 6.66 -9.89 12.95
C SER A 108 7.21 -10.13 11.55
N ALA A 109 7.03 -9.13 10.69
CA ALA A 109 7.34 -9.18 9.27
C ALA A 109 7.49 -7.76 8.71
N VAL A 110 8.16 -7.62 7.56
CA VAL A 110 7.98 -6.43 6.71
C VAL A 110 6.65 -6.58 5.97
N TYR A 111 5.83 -5.53 5.96
CA TYR A 111 4.54 -5.52 5.27
C TYR A 111 4.60 -4.59 4.06
N TYR A 112 4.12 -5.08 2.92
CA TYR A 112 4.12 -4.38 1.64
C TYR A 112 2.69 -4.23 1.14
N CYS A 113 2.27 -2.98 0.96
CA CYS A 113 1.16 -2.64 0.09
C CYS A 113 1.65 -2.61 -1.36
N ALA A 114 0.96 -3.31 -2.25
CA ALA A 114 1.35 -3.41 -3.66
C ALA A 114 0.14 -3.25 -4.58
N ARG A 115 0.27 -2.45 -5.63
CA ARG A 115 -0.69 -2.44 -6.74
C ARG A 115 -0.43 -3.66 -7.62
N GLU A 116 -1.47 -4.19 -8.26
CA GLU A 116 -1.28 -5.12 -9.37
C GLU A 116 -0.35 -4.55 -10.45
N SER A 117 0.59 -5.38 -10.91
CA SER A 117 1.48 -5.05 -12.02
C SER A 117 0.71 -5.12 -13.34
N GLN A 118 0.75 -4.04 -14.14
CA GLN A 118 0.20 -4.02 -15.51
C GLN A 118 1.06 -4.82 -16.52
N CYS A 119 1.76 -5.87 -16.08
CA CYS A 119 2.22 -6.88 -17.01
C CYS A 119 0.99 -7.62 -17.50
N TYR A 120 0.46 -7.19 -18.66
CA TYR A 120 -0.47 -7.97 -19.44
C TYR A 120 0.09 -9.39 -19.54
N LYS A 121 -0.61 -10.36 -18.93
CA LYS A 121 -0.41 -11.75 -19.31
C LYS A 121 -0.85 -11.85 -20.77
N LEU A 122 0.14 -11.89 -21.66
CA LEU A 122 -0.02 -12.50 -22.97
C LEU A 122 -0.31 -13.98 -22.70
N LEU A 123 -1.61 -14.29 -22.63
CA LEU A 123 -2.16 -15.63 -22.76
C LEU A 123 -2.22 -15.98 -24.25
#